data_AF-E1IBB0-F1
#
_entry.id   AF-E1IBB0-F1
#
_cell.length_a   1.000
_cell.length_b   1.000
_cell.length_c   1.000
_cell.angle_alpha   90.00
_cell.angle_beta   90.00
_cell.angle_gamma   90.00
#
_symmetry.space_group_name_H-M   'P 1'
#
loop_
_entity.id
_entity.type
_entity.pdbx_description
1 polymer ?
#
loop_
_entity_poly.entity_id
_entity_poly.type
_entity_poly.pdbx_seq_one_letter_code
_entity_poly.pdbx_strand_id
1 'polypeptide(L)'
;MIPRRLIWFLLLIALCVARPAAAQTEWRERVTRAFSIVYVAGEEAEAERYAGFVDTIYDEVSSVFAYRAPPPLSLRLYPTSAEYERVNPAARSVPGIVAHADFQRRELVVIVERTRQQSEEEVRNNVRHELSHIIAADLSAGRLNVGFQEGIAQYLERPTAALDSKVAVLRMAEDQGRLLPWSSFDTREVIYGDPEIAYPQTLAVVAFLVDRDGFARLRQFLSLSGQSSGYRSALERAYGVSATDLEAEWRAWLPSYFAGGYRVSALDRYDLRLARELVAQGNYAAAQSELDRATEWIARQRETQPEEVVAEAEELKRHAAMGIQATQLAEDARNAISQGEYERGLEMIAQAEYNFEQLGDTRQAEVLGIYRQRAERGRAAAMQLSQANDLARRFQLSQARSMLDLAAQEFAVLGNQSQLNTTLALRQDLDSRQQIAGIVLLTLGVLGVLGSVVGRFFQRPDEVW
;
A
#
# COMPACT_ATOMS: atom_id res chain seq x y z
N MET A 1 -7.53 -0.35 -107.31
CA MET A 1 -6.73 -0.74 -106.12
C MET A 1 -6.66 0.45 -105.19
N ILE A 2 -7.29 0.33 -104.02
CA ILE A 2 -7.57 1.43 -103.08
C ILE A 2 -6.37 1.61 -102.14
N PRO A 3 -5.81 2.84 -101.95
CA PRO A 3 -4.68 3.05 -101.07
C PRO A 3 -5.16 3.25 -99.63
N ARG A 4 -4.88 2.29 -98.74
CA ARG A 4 -5.18 2.38 -97.30
C ARG A 4 -4.14 3.23 -96.57
N ARG A 5 -4.18 4.55 -96.81
CA ARG A 5 -3.81 5.55 -95.81
C ARG A 5 -4.93 5.62 -94.76
N LEU A 6 -5.03 4.62 -93.88
CA LEU A 6 -6.04 4.61 -92.80
C LEU A 6 -5.67 3.65 -91.65
N ILE A 7 -4.39 3.62 -91.23
CA ILE A 7 -3.95 2.86 -90.03
C ILE A 7 -3.09 3.75 -89.09
N TRP A 8 -3.12 5.07 -89.28
CA TRP A 8 -2.44 6.04 -88.39
C TRP A 8 -3.41 7.02 -87.70
N PHE A 9 -4.70 6.67 -87.62
CA PHE A 9 -5.73 7.48 -86.95
C PHE A 9 -6.59 6.71 -85.93
N LEU A 10 -6.22 5.46 -85.61
CA LEU A 10 -6.84 4.65 -84.56
C LEU A 10 -5.83 4.18 -83.49
N LEU A 11 -4.67 4.83 -83.41
CA LEU A 11 -3.67 4.63 -82.36
C LEU A 11 -3.28 5.96 -81.67
N LEU A 12 -4.12 6.99 -81.85
CA LEU A 12 -3.99 8.32 -81.24
C LEU A 12 -5.31 8.81 -80.61
N ILE A 13 -6.28 7.90 -80.41
CA ILE A 13 -7.51 8.08 -79.60
C ILE A 13 -7.62 6.92 -78.59
N ALA A 14 -6.47 6.41 -78.13
CA ALA A 14 -6.36 5.49 -77.00
C ALA A 14 -5.35 5.98 -75.96
N LEU A 15 -5.05 7.29 -75.97
CA LEU A 15 -4.21 7.99 -75.00
C LEU A 15 -4.96 9.15 -74.32
N CYS A 16 -6.28 9.07 -74.31
CA CYS A 16 -7.16 9.81 -73.41
C CYS A 16 -8.12 8.81 -72.73
N VAL A 17 -7.61 7.67 -72.29
CA VAL A 17 -8.19 7.06 -71.09
C VAL A 17 -7.95 8.11 -70.02
N ALA A 18 -9.02 8.81 -69.63
CA ALA A 18 -9.03 9.54 -68.38
C ALA A 18 -8.46 8.58 -67.35
N ARG A 19 -7.20 8.81 -66.95
CA ARG A 19 -6.75 8.31 -65.65
C ARG A 19 -7.88 8.75 -64.72
N PRO A 20 -8.51 7.85 -63.93
CA PRO A 20 -9.34 8.37 -62.85
C PRO A 20 -8.42 9.37 -62.16
N ALA A 21 -8.83 10.64 -62.12
CA ALA A 21 -8.16 11.61 -61.29
C ALA A 21 -8.04 10.88 -59.96
N ALA A 22 -6.81 10.50 -59.57
CA ALA A 22 -6.60 9.83 -58.31
C ALA A 22 -7.27 10.77 -57.32
N ALA A 23 -8.41 10.35 -56.77
CA ALA A 23 -9.25 11.22 -55.98
C ALA A 23 -8.31 11.81 -54.95
N GLN A 24 -8.06 13.11 -55.06
CA GLN A 24 -7.17 13.79 -54.15
C GLN A 24 -7.81 13.55 -52.80
N THR A 25 -7.12 12.79 -51.93
CA THR A 25 -7.69 12.35 -50.65
C THR A 25 -8.20 13.61 -49.94
N GLU A 26 -9.52 13.75 -49.87
CA GLU A 26 -10.15 14.94 -49.30
C GLU A 26 -10.04 14.80 -47.79
N TRP A 27 -9.04 15.50 -47.22
CA TRP A 27 -8.87 15.59 -45.78
C TRP A 27 -9.87 16.59 -45.22
N ARG A 28 -10.61 16.15 -44.20
CA ARG A 28 -11.54 16.91 -43.39
C ARG A 28 -10.96 17.11 -42.00
N GLU A 29 -11.48 18.09 -41.29
CA GLU A 29 -11.02 18.47 -39.97
C GLU A 29 -12.17 18.49 -38.98
N ARG A 30 -11.94 17.89 -37.81
CA ARG A 30 -12.80 17.95 -36.65
C ARG A 30 -12.02 18.59 -35.49
N VAL A 31 -12.43 19.80 -35.09
CA VAL A 31 -11.76 20.57 -34.04
C VAL A 31 -12.36 20.26 -32.67
N THR A 32 -11.53 20.02 -31.66
CA THR A 32 -11.88 19.94 -30.24
C THR A 32 -11.24 21.10 -29.47
N ARG A 33 -11.26 21.10 -28.14
CA ARG A 33 -10.58 22.15 -27.36
C ARG A 33 -9.07 22.08 -27.51
N ALA A 34 -8.49 20.88 -27.50
CA ALA A 34 -7.05 20.68 -27.54
C ALA A 34 -6.52 20.21 -28.91
N PHE A 35 -7.36 19.62 -29.77
CA PHE A 35 -6.93 18.97 -31.00
C PHE A 35 -7.61 19.49 -32.27
N SER A 36 -6.86 19.44 -33.37
CA SER A 36 -7.36 19.42 -34.74
C SER A 36 -7.26 17.98 -35.25
N ILE A 37 -8.39 17.28 -35.37
CA ILE A 37 -8.43 15.89 -35.83
C ILE A 37 -8.60 15.88 -37.35
N VAL A 38 -7.57 15.42 -38.06
CA VAL A 38 -7.50 15.41 -39.52
C VAL A 38 -7.77 13.99 -40.02
N TYR A 39 -8.83 13.81 -40.81
CA TYR A 39 -9.33 12.51 -41.26
C TYR A 39 -9.81 12.58 -42.72
N VAL A 40 -10.08 11.45 -43.37
CA VAL A 40 -10.57 11.43 -44.76
C VAL A 40 -12.09 11.27 -44.82
N ALA A 41 -12.72 11.71 -45.92
CA ALA A 41 -14.16 11.49 -46.12
C ALA A 41 -14.55 10.00 -45.97
N GLY A 42 -15.59 9.72 -45.19
CA GLY A 42 -16.03 8.37 -44.84
C GLY A 42 -15.59 7.87 -43.46
N GLU A 43 -14.63 8.55 -42.81
CA GLU A 43 -14.16 8.25 -41.45
C GLU A 43 -14.72 9.22 -40.39
N GLU A 44 -15.85 9.90 -40.68
CA GLU A 44 -16.46 10.88 -39.75
C GLU A 44 -16.78 10.27 -38.38
N ALA A 45 -17.32 9.04 -38.36
CA ALA A 45 -17.67 8.37 -37.13
C ALA A 45 -16.43 8.07 -36.26
N GLU A 46 -15.30 7.73 -36.89
CA GLU A 46 -14.04 7.49 -36.18
C GLU A 46 -13.45 8.80 -35.66
N ALA A 47 -13.49 9.87 -36.44
CA ALA A 47 -13.08 11.20 -35.98
C ALA A 47 -13.89 11.68 -34.77
N GLU A 48 -15.21 11.47 -34.76
CA GLU A 48 -16.05 11.77 -33.59
C GLU A 48 -15.75 10.83 -32.40
N ARG A 49 -15.41 9.56 -32.64
CA ARG A 49 -14.97 8.64 -31.59
C ARG A 49 -13.74 9.18 -30.87
N TYR A 50 -12.71 9.58 -31.61
CA TYR A 50 -11.51 10.23 -31.04
C TYR A 50 -11.85 11.55 -30.35
N ALA A 51 -12.67 12.40 -30.98
CA ALA A 51 -13.11 13.67 -30.40
C ALA A 51 -13.77 13.49 -29.02
N GLY A 52 -14.45 12.36 -28.80
CA GLY A 52 -15.09 12.02 -27.54
C GLY A 52 -14.14 11.81 -26.34
N PHE A 53 -12.85 11.56 -26.56
CA PHE A 53 -11.92 11.27 -25.45
C PHE A 53 -10.57 12.02 -25.48
N VAL A 54 -10.12 12.55 -26.63
CA VAL A 54 -8.78 13.14 -26.76
C VAL A 54 -8.54 14.33 -25.82
N ASP A 55 -9.55 15.18 -25.60
CA ASP A 55 -9.45 16.33 -24.69
C ASP A 55 -9.33 15.88 -23.22
N THR A 56 -9.95 14.76 -22.85
CA THR A 56 -9.81 14.17 -21.50
C THR A 56 -8.40 13.63 -21.31
N ILE A 57 -7.88 12.90 -22.30
CA ILE A 57 -6.48 12.41 -22.28
C ILE A 57 -5.50 13.58 -22.21
N TYR A 58 -5.76 14.66 -22.95
CA TYR A 58 -4.93 15.86 -22.87
C TYR A 58 -4.86 16.43 -21.46
N ASP A 59 -5.99 16.55 -20.77
CA ASP A 59 -6.00 17.04 -19.38
C ASP A 59 -5.34 16.04 -18.41
N GLU A 60 -5.59 14.74 -18.56
CA GLU A 60 -4.95 13.67 -17.77
C GLU A 60 -3.42 13.76 -17.87
N VAL A 61 -2.87 13.66 -19.08
CA VAL A 61 -1.42 13.65 -19.32
C VAL A 61 -0.80 15.00 -18.95
N SER A 62 -1.47 16.12 -19.28
CA SER A 62 -0.98 17.44 -18.91
C SER A 62 -0.90 17.65 -17.40
N SER A 63 -1.88 17.11 -16.65
CA SER A 63 -1.90 17.19 -15.19
C SER A 63 -0.74 16.40 -14.59
N VAL A 64 -0.49 15.18 -15.06
CA VAL A 64 0.60 14.33 -14.58
C VAL A 64 1.96 15.00 -14.80
N PHE A 65 2.21 15.59 -15.97
CA PHE A 65 3.43 16.34 -16.23
C PHE A 65 3.46 17.74 -15.59
N ALA A 66 2.36 18.21 -15.02
CA ALA A 66 2.09 19.61 -14.72
C ALA A 66 2.56 20.57 -15.83
N TYR A 67 2.32 20.17 -17.08
CA TYR A 67 2.73 20.88 -18.28
C TYR A 67 1.65 20.74 -19.34
N ARG A 68 1.26 21.86 -19.96
CA ARG A 68 0.26 21.88 -21.04
C ARG A 68 0.94 22.22 -22.35
N ALA A 69 1.01 21.24 -23.25
CA ALA A 69 1.47 21.47 -24.62
C ALA A 69 0.51 22.46 -25.33
N PRO A 70 1.00 23.55 -25.93
CA PRO A 70 0.15 24.54 -26.60
C PRO A 70 -0.80 23.93 -27.64
N PRO A 71 -2.13 24.16 -27.53
CA PRO A 71 -3.09 23.75 -28.55
C PRO A 71 -3.14 24.72 -29.75
N PRO A 72 -3.70 24.30 -30.90
CA PRO A 72 -4.17 22.95 -31.16
C PRO A 72 -3.01 21.99 -31.47
N LEU A 73 -3.11 20.75 -30.96
CA LEU A 73 -2.29 19.62 -31.41
C LEU A 73 -2.96 18.99 -32.63
N SER A 74 -2.18 18.53 -33.61
CA SER A 74 -2.73 17.82 -34.77
C SER A 74 -2.89 16.34 -34.42
N LEU A 75 -4.05 15.73 -34.68
CA LEU A 75 -4.25 14.28 -34.63
C LEU A 75 -4.68 13.80 -36.01
N ARG A 76 -3.80 13.13 -36.73
CA ARG A 76 -4.07 12.64 -38.08
C ARG A 76 -4.44 11.16 -38.08
N LEU A 77 -5.61 10.85 -38.62
CA LEU A 77 -6.12 9.48 -38.75
C LEU A 77 -5.89 9.00 -40.19
N TYR A 78 -4.95 8.07 -40.37
CA TYR A 78 -4.80 7.35 -41.65
C TYR A 78 -5.69 6.11 -41.63
N PRO A 79 -6.63 5.97 -42.58
CA PRO A 79 -7.49 4.78 -42.67
C PRO A 79 -6.72 3.48 -42.75
N THR A 80 -5.62 3.44 -43.52
CA THR A 80 -4.87 2.21 -43.81
C THR A 80 -3.37 2.40 -43.68
N SER A 81 -2.66 1.30 -43.45
CA SER A 81 -1.20 1.27 -43.43
C SER A 81 -0.60 1.78 -44.75
N ALA A 82 -1.21 1.43 -45.89
CA ALA A 82 -0.72 1.81 -47.21
C ALA A 82 -0.75 3.33 -47.45
N GLU A 83 -1.79 4.02 -46.95
CA GLU A 83 -1.88 5.47 -47.06
C GLU A 83 -0.85 6.19 -46.18
N TYR A 84 -0.63 5.68 -44.98
CA TYR A 84 0.42 6.18 -44.09
C TYR A 84 1.83 5.96 -44.70
N GLU A 85 2.12 4.75 -45.17
CA GLU A 85 3.41 4.40 -45.78
C GLU A 85 3.68 5.12 -47.12
N ARG A 86 2.66 5.66 -47.77
CA ARG A 86 2.82 6.49 -48.97
C ARG A 86 3.47 7.84 -48.64
N VAL A 87 3.15 8.40 -47.48
CA VAL A 87 3.66 9.70 -47.02
C VAL A 87 4.81 9.56 -46.03
N ASN A 88 4.95 8.40 -45.40
CA ASN A 88 6.13 8.00 -44.62
C ASN A 88 6.72 6.67 -45.13
N PRO A 89 7.48 6.67 -46.24
CA PRO A 89 8.06 5.44 -46.80
C PRO A 89 9.01 4.70 -45.84
N ALA A 90 9.65 5.41 -44.89
CA ALA A 90 10.54 4.82 -43.89
C ALA A 90 9.79 3.91 -42.89
N ALA A 91 8.48 4.11 -42.71
CA ALA A 91 7.67 3.26 -41.84
C ALA A 91 7.56 1.80 -42.35
N ARG A 92 7.81 1.55 -43.64
CA ARG A 92 7.72 0.19 -44.23
C ARG A 92 8.71 -0.80 -43.62
N SER A 93 9.84 -0.31 -43.13
CA SER A 93 10.88 -1.13 -42.49
C SER A 93 10.67 -1.32 -40.98
N VAL A 94 9.63 -0.71 -40.40
CA VAL A 94 9.31 -0.80 -38.98
C VAL A 94 7.94 -1.47 -38.84
N PRO A 95 7.89 -2.80 -38.65
CA PRO A 95 6.62 -3.50 -38.51
C PRO A 95 5.91 -3.06 -37.22
N GLY A 96 4.58 -3.10 -37.21
CA GLY A 96 3.79 -2.95 -35.98
C GLY A 96 3.50 -1.52 -35.49
N ILE A 97 3.95 -0.45 -36.18
CA ILE A 97 3.55 0.93 -35.83
C ILE A 97 2.02 1.05 -35.82
N VAL A 98 1.41 1.37 -34.69
CA VAL A 98 -0.05 1.65 -34.62
C VAL A 98 -0.30 3.15 -34.62
N ALA A 99 0.52 3.88 -33.89
CA ALA A 99 0.55 5.32 -33.82
C ALA A 99 2.01 5.81 -33.80
N HIS A 100 2.22 7.10 -34.06
CA HIS A 100 3.50 7.77 -33.81
C HIS A 100 3.30 9.27 -33.62
N ALA A 101 4.26 9.92 -32.98
CA ALA A 101 4.30 11.36 -32.78
C ALA A 101 5.43 12.00 -33.58
N ASP A 102 5.12 13.12 -34.25
CA ASP A 102 6.09 14.10 -34.70
C ASP A 102 6.07 15.26 -33.70
N PHE A 103 6.97 15.21 -32.72
CA PHE A 103 7.05 16.23 -31.68
C PHE A 103 7.48 17.61 -32.20
N GLN A 104 8.19 17.69 -33.33
CA GLN A 104 8.56 18.98 -33.93
C GLN A 104 7.33 19.68 -34.52
N ARG A 105 6.40 18.89 -35.06
CA ARG A 105 5.13 19.38 -35.60
C ARG A 105 3.99 19.37 -34.59
N ARG A 106 4.21 18.79 -33.40
CA ARG A 106 3.15 18.53 -32.40
C ARG A 106 1.98 17.75 -33.02
N GLU A 107 2.32 16.80 -33.88
CA GLU A 107 1.37 15.97 -34.60
C GLU A 107 1.40 14.54 -34.04
N LEU A 108 0.22 14.04 -33.71
CA LEU A 108 -0.03 12.63 -33.41
C LEU A 108 -0.59 12.01 -34.67
N VAL A 109 -0.18 10.78 -34.95
CA VAL A 109 -0.68 10.03 -36.09
C VAL A 109 -1.17 8.68 -35.62
N VAL A 110 -2.32 8.26 -36.14
CA VAL A 110 -2.90 6.93 -35.87
C VAL A 110 -3.22 6.25 -37.19
N ILE A 111 -2.90 4.95 -37.28
CA ILE A 111 -3.30 4.08 -38.40
C ILE A 111 -4.55 3.31 -37.98
N VAL A 112 -5.73 3.80 -38.38
CA VAL A 112 -7.05 3.34 -37.91
C VAL A 112 -7.26 1.85 -38.16
N GLU A 113 -6.86 1.33 -39.31
CA GLU A 113 -6.93 -0.11 -39.61
C GLU A 113 -6.31 -0.98 -38.50
N ARG A 114 -5.22 -0.52 -37.89
CA ARG A 114 -4.48 -1.27 -36.85
C ARG A 114 -5.11 -1.14 -35.46
N THR A 115 -5.97 -0.14 -35.24
CA THR A 115 -6.68 0.04 -33.96
C THR A 115 -7.96 -0.77 -33.88
N ARG A 116 -8.50 -1.27 -35.01
CA ARG A 116 -9.77 -2.01 -35.07
C ARG A 116 -9.80 -3.31 -34.25
N GLN A 117 -8.64 -3.90 -33.97
CA GLN A 117 -8.52 -5.12 -33.16
C GLN A 117 -8.16 -4.81 -31.69
N GLN A 118 -7.93 -3.55 -31.36
CA GLN A 118 -7.61 -3.11 -30.01
C GLN A 118 -8.88 -2.87 -29.21
N SER A 119 -8.80 -3.09 -27.90
CA SER A 119 -9.80 -2.64 -26.94
C SER A 119 -9.85 -1.10 -26.88
N GLU A 120 -10.95 -0.55 -26.36
CA GLU A 120 -11.08 0.90 -26.19
C GLU A 120 -9.96 1.51 -25.34
N GLU A 121 -9.47 0.82 -24.32
CA GLU A 121 -8.37 1.33 -23.49
C GLU A 121 -7.04 1.33 -24.25
N GLU A 122 -6.77 0.32 -25.08
CA GLU A 122 -5.58 0.29 -25.94
C GLU A 122 -5.59 1.42 -26.97
N VAL A 123 -6.76 1.72 -27.56
CA VAL A 123 -6.91 2.87 -28.45
C VAL A 123 -6.61 4.19 -27.73
N ARG A 124 -7.11 4.36 -26.50
CA ARG A 124 -6.84 5.54 -25.68
C ARG A 124 -5.36 5.61 -25.28
N ASN A 125 -4.75 4.46 -24.98
CA ASN A 125 -3.33 4.37 -24.67
C ASN A 125 -2.44 4.81 -25.83
N ASN A 126 -2.79 4.50 -27.08
CA ASN A 126 -2.06 5.05 -28.23
C ASN A 126 -2.00 6.58 -28.16
N VAL A 127 -3.11 7.26 -27.83
CA VAL A 127 -3.12 8.72 -27.70
C VAL A 127 -2.33 9.21 -26.49
N ARG A 128 -2.41 8.51 -25.34
CA ARG A 128 -1.57 8.83 -24.16
C ARG A 128 -0.09 8.72 -24.47
N HIS A 129 0.30 7.64 -25.14
CA HIS A 129 1.66 7.35 -25.56
C HIS A 129 2.20 8.46 -26.47
N GLU A 130 1.49 8.76 -27.56
CA GLU A 130 1.94 9.78 -28.51
C GLU A 130 1.95 11.19 -27.93
N LEU A 131 0.97 11.53 -27.10
CA LEU A 131 0.96 12.82 -26.41
C LEU A 131 2.14 12.95 -25.42
N SER A 132 2.51 11.83 -24.77
CA SER A 132 3.63 11.81 -23.83
C SER A 132 4.95 12.09 -24.54
N HIS A 133 5.16 11.60 -25.76
CA HIS A 133 6.33 11.97 -26.56
C HIS A 133 6.42 13.48 -26.82
N ILE A 134 5.31 14.13 -27.15
CA ILE A 134 5.27 15.57 -27.41
C ILE A 134 5.64 16.35 -26.14
N ILE A 135 5.00 16.04 -25.01
CA ILE A 135 5.24 16.73 -23.74
C ILE A 135 6.66 16.46 -23.22
N ALA A 136 7.14 15.22 -23.31
CA ALA A 136 8.51 14.87 -22.92
C ALA A 136 9.55 15.59 -23.79
N ALA A 137 9.31 15.69 -25.10
CA ALA A 137 10.16 16.47 -26.01
C ALA A 137 10.15 17.96 -25.66
N ASP A 138 8.98 18.56 -25.37
CA ASP A 138 8.88 19.96 -24.95
C ASP A 138 9.69 20.23 -23.67
N LEU A 139 9.46 19.43 -22.62
CA LEU A 139 10.13 19.58 -21.33
C LEU A 139 11.65 19.37 -21.43
N SER A 140 12.09 18.50 -22.33
CA SER A 140 13.51 18.18 -22.52
C SER A 140 14.20 18.97 -23.64
N ALA A 141 13.51 19.93 -24.26
CA ALA A 141 13.99 20.61 -25.47
C ALA A 141 14.46 19.64 -26.57
N GLY A 142 13.78 18.49 -26.70
CA GLY A 142 14.07 17.45 -27.69
C GLY A 142 15.37 16.68 -27.44
N ARG A 143 15.97 16.75 -26.24
CA ARG A 143 17.27 16.15 -25.92
C ARG A 143 17.20 14.79 -25.23
N LEU A 144 16.00 14.28 -24.96
CA LEU A 144 15.85 12.91 -24.45
C LEU A 144 16.21 11.89 -25.52
N ASN A 145 16.85 10.81 -25.10
CA ASN A 145 17.12 9.69 -25.97
C ASN A 145 15.88 8.83 -26.20
N VAL A 146 15.96 7.96 -27.20
CA VAL A 146 14.82 7.13 -27.62
C VAL A 146 14.37 6.18 -26.50
N GLY A 147 15.29 5.56 -25.76
CA GLY A 147 14.92 4.66 -24.67
C GLY A 147 14.07 5.34 -23.59
N PHE A 148 14.43 6.56 -23.16
CA PHE A 148 13.62 7.32 -22.20
C PHE A 148 12.32 7.82 -22.81
N GLN A 149 12.30 8.22 -24.08
CA GLN A 149 11.06 8.60 -24.77
C GLN A 149 10.03 7.46 -24.73
N GLU A 150 10.44 6.26 -25.15
CA GLU A 150 9.58 5.06 -25.17
C GLU A 150 9.16 4.62 -23.76
N GLY A 151 10.11 4.63 -22.80
CA GLY A 151 9.81 4.25 -21.42
C GLY A 151 8.80 5.17 -20.75
N ILE A 152 8.92 6.49 -20.96
CA ILE A 152 7.99 7.48 -20.41
C ILE A 152 6.62 7.33 -21.06
N ALA A 153 6.57 7.22 -22.38
CA ALA A 153 5.32 7.07 -23.09
C ALA A 153 4.55 5.81 -22.66
N GLN A 154 5.24 4.69 -22.47
CA GLN A 154 4.65 3.47 -21.92
C GLN A 154 4.22 3.59 -20.46
N TYR A 155 4.96 4.33 -19.62
CA TYR A 155 4.58 4.51 -18.21
C TYR A 155 3.26 5.28 -18.05
N LEU A 156 2.94 6.16 -19.00
CA LEU A 156 1.70 6.94 -19.03
C LEU A 156 0.48 6.17 -19.57
N GLU A 157 0.68 4.96 -20.09
CA GLU A 157 -0.40 4.07 -20.49
C GLU A 157 -1.13 3.50 -19.27
N ARG A 158 -2.43 3.25 -19.40
CA ARG A 158 -3.17 2.48 -18.39
C ARG A 158 -2.89 0.99 -18.54
N PRO A 159 -2.80 0.22 -17.44
CA PRO A 159 -2.54 -1.22 -17.51
C PRO A 159 -3.56 -1.96 -18.39
N THR A 160 -3.05 -2.82 -19.28
CA THR A 160 -3.85 -3.77 -20.09
C THR A 160 -3.38 -5.19 -19.82
N ALA A 161 -4.09 -6.19 -20.36
CA ALA A 161 -3.68 -7.60 -20.24
C ALA A 161 -2.26 -7.86 -20.81
N ALA A 162 -1.76 -7.01 -21.71
CA ALA A 162 -0.43 -7.12 -22.29
C ALA A 162 0.71 -6.83 -21.30
N LEU A 163 0.45 -6.10 -20.19
CA LEU A 163 1.49 -5.74 -19.22
C LEU A 163 2.13 -6.97 -18.59
N ASP A 164 1.32 -7.97 -18.24
CA ASP A 164 1.81 -9.22 -17.62
C ASP A 164 2.75 -9.97 -18.57
N SER A 165 2.41 -10.02 -19.86
CA SER A 165 3.25 -10.62 -20.90
C SER A 165 4.56 -9.86 -21.09
N LYS A 166 4.52 -8.52 -21.16
CA LYS A 166 5.72 -7.67 -21.24
C LYS A 166 6.68 -7.93 -20.06
N VAL A 167 6.15 -8.00 -18.84
CA VAL A 167 6.96 -8.25 -17.62
C VAL A 167 7.51 -9.66 -17.60
N ALA A 168 6.78 -10.66 -18.10
CA ALA A 168 7.28 -12.03 -18.22
C ALA A 168 8.47 -12.11 -19.20
N VAL A 169 8.38 -11.44 -20.35
CA VAL A 169 9.48 -11.35 -21.33
C VAL A 169 10.69 -10.64 -20.72
N LEU A 170 10.47 -9.54 -19.99
CA LEU A 170 11.55 -8.82 -19.29
C LEU A 170 12.27 -9.72 -18.28
N ARG A 171 11.53 -10.48 -17.47
CA ARG A 171 12.11 -11.43 -16.51
C ARG A 171 12.96 -12.48 -17.21
N MET A 172 12.45 -13.05 -18.31
CA MET A 172 13.22 -14.01 -19.11
C MET A 172 14.51 -13.39 -19.67
N ALA A 173 14.47 -12.13 -20.11
CA ALA A 173 15.65 -11.42 -20.57
C ALA A 173 16.66 -11.15 -19.44
N GLU A 174 16.20 -10.86 -18.22
CA GLU A 174 17.04 -10.75 -17.02
C GLU A 174 17.75 -12.07 -16.71
N ASP A 175 16.99 -13.16 -16.60
CA ASP A 175 17.51 -14.49 -16.26
C ASP A 175 18.55 -14.99 -17.28
N GLN A 176 18.44 -14.53 -18.53
CA GLN A 176 19.35 -14.86 -19.64
C GLN A 176 20.50 -13.85 -19.81
N GLY A 177 20.57 -12.80 -18.99
CA GLY A 177 21.59 -11.75 -19.11
C GLY A 177 21.50 -10.94 -20.41
N ARG A 178 20.30 -10.82 -21.01
CA ARG A 178 20.06 -10.14 -22.29
C ARG A 178 19.60 -8.69 -22.17
N LEU A 179 19.40 -8.20 -20.95
CA LEU A 179 19.00 -6.81 -20.72
C LEU A 179 20.08 -5.84 -21.23
N LEU A 180 19.62 -4.81 -21.94
CA LEU A 180 20.46 -3.79 -22.56
C LEU A 180 21.12 -2.92 -21.49
N PRO A 181 22.40 -2.51 -21.63
CA PRO A 181 22.94 -1.47 -20.76
C PRO A 181 22.26 -0.13 -21.06
N TRP A 182 22.11 0.75 -20.07
CA TRP A 182 21.45 2.05 -20.26
C TRP A 182 22.18 2.96 -21.26
N SER A 183 23.47 2.72 -21.52
CA SER A 183 24.20 3.40 -22.59
C SER A 183 23.70 3.08 -24.00
N SER A 184 22.97 1.97 -24.17
CA SER A 184 22.38 1.58 -25.46
C SER A 184 21.08 2.31 -25.77
N PHE A 185 20.52 3.07 -24.81
CA PHE A 185 19.25 3.79 -24.99
C PHE A 185 19.35 4.98 -25.97
N ASP A 186 20.55 5.39 -26.33
CA ASP A 186 20.81 6.42 -27.35
C ASP A 186 20.65 5.89 -28.79
N THR A 187 20.68 4.56 -28.99
CA THR A 187 20.73 3.93 -30.31
C THR A 187 19.34 3.44 -30.74
N ARG A 188 18.72 4.14 -31.70
CA ARG A 188 17.39 3.81 -32.24
C ARG A 188 17.32 2.40 -32.81
N GLU A 189 18.35 1.96 -33.52
CA GLU A 189 18.41 0.64 -34.13
C GLU A 189 18.44 -0.47 -33.07
N VAL A 190 18.96 -0.20 -31.88
CA VAL A 190 18.95 -1.15 -30.76
C VAL A 190 17.57 -1.20 -30.12
N ILE A 191 16.95 -0.04 -29.85
CA ILE A 191 15.63 0.01 -29.21
C ILE A 191 14.54 -0.56 -30.12
N TYR A 192 14.56 -0.22 -31.41
CA TYR A 192 13.57 -0.72 -32.37
C TYR A 192 13.94 -2.07 -33.00
N GLY A 193 15.18 -2.53 -32.84
CA GLY A 193 15.66 -3.81 -33.38
C GLY A 193 15.22 -5.03 -32.56
N ASP A 194 15.00 -4.85 -31.25
CA ASP A 194 14.47 -5.88 -30.34
C ASP A 194 13.43 -5.27 -29.39
N PRO A 195 12.26 -4.84 -29.91
CA PRO A 195 11.24 -4.15 -29.12
C PRO A 195 10.65 -5.04 -28.02
N GLU A 196 10.66 -6.36 -28.19
CA GLU A 196 10.19 -7.34 -27.21
C GLU A 196 10.97 -7.26 -25.89
N ILE A 197 12.25 -6.87 -25.93
CA ILE A 197 13.07 -6.63 -24.72
C ILE A 197 13.15 -5.14 -24.40
N ALA A 198 13.44 -4.31 -25.41
CA ALA A 198 13.72 -2.91 -25.19
C ALA A 198 12.51 -2.16 -24.61
N TYR A 199 11.28 -2.48 -25.03
CA TYR A 199 10.10 -1.76 -24.57
C TYR A 199 9.75 -2.10 -23.12
N PRO A 200 9.62 -3.39 -22.71
CA PRO A 200 9.43 -3.71 -21.31
C PRO A 200 10.57 -3.20 -20.42
N GLN A 201 11.81 -3.19 -20.92
CA GLN A 201 12.95 -2.73 -20.14
C GLN A 201 12.91 -1.22 -19.90
N THR A 202 12.67 -0.42 -20.94
CA THR A 202 12.58 1.04 -20.83
C THR A 202 11.41 1.46 -19.95
N LEU A 203 10.27 0.77 -20.02
CA LEU A 203 9.16 0.93 -19.08
C LEU A 203 9.61 0.66 -17.63
N ALA A 204 10.29 -0.46 -17.37
CA ALA A 204 10.75 -0.81 -16.02
C ALA A 204 11.79 0.18 -15.48
N VAL A 205 12.64 0.74 -16.34
CA VAL A 205 13.59 1.80 -15.96
C VAL A 205 12.86 3.07 -15.51
N VAL A 206 11.86 3.51 -16.25
CA VAL A 206 11.08 4.69 -15.87
C VAL A 206 10.26 4.42 -14.60
N ALA A 207 9.66 3.23 -14.49
CA ALA A 207 8.95 2.81 -13.28
C ALA A 207 9.86 2.85 -12.04
N PHE A 208 11.11 2.37 -12.15
CA PHE A 208 12.09 2.48 -11.08
C PHE A 208 12.42 3.92 -10.69
N LEU A 209 12.67 4.78 -11.68
CA LEU A 209 12.98 6.18 -11.44
C LEU A 209 11.83 6.92 -10.74
N VAL A 210 10.58 6.53 -11.04
CA VAL A 210 9.39 7.06 -10.36
C VAL A 210 9.23 6.44 -8.97
N ASP A 211 9.41 5.13 -8.81
CA ASP A 211 9.26 4.45 -7.51
C ASP A 211 10.28 4.95 -6.46
N ARG A 212 11.51 5.24 -6.91
CA ARG A 212 12.63 5.72 -6.09
C ARG A 212 12.39 7.12 -5.51
N ASP A 213 12.00 8.09 -6.34
CA ASP A 213 12.01 9.52 -5.97
C ASP A 213 10.73 10.29 -6.36
N GLY A 214 9.73 9.59 -6.89
CA GLY A 214 8.44 10.15 -7.28
C GLY A 214 8.41 10.75 -8.68
N PHE A 215 7.20 10.96 -9.20
CA PHE A 215 6.99 11.52 -10.54
C PHE A 215 7.54 12.96 -10.67
N ALA A 216 7.50 13.74 -9.59
CA ALA A 216 8.11 15.07 -9.53
C ALA A 216 9.60 15.07 -9.94
N ARG A 217 10.34 14.05 -9.48
CA ARG A 217 11.76 13.88 -9.79
C ARG A 217 11.96 13.54 -11.26
N LEU A 218 11.11 12.67 -11.82
CA LEU A 218 11.14 12.35 -13.25
C LEU A 218 10.95 13.62 -14.08
N ARG A 219 9.98 14.47 -13.74
CA ARG A 219 9.76 15.76 -14.44
C ARG A 219 10.97 16.70 -14.34
N GLN A 220 11.62 16.73 -13.18
CA GLN A 220 12.87 17.47 -13.01
C GLN A 220 13.96 16.93 -13.93
N PHE A 221 14.09 15.60 -14.08
CA PHE A 221 14.99 14.99 -15.05
C PHE A 221 14.69 15.41 -16.49
N LEU A 222 13.42 15.47 -16.91
CA LEU A 222 13.07 15.97 -18.25
C LEU A 222 13.52 17.42 -18.43
N SER A 223 13.22 18.29 -17.47
CA SER A 223 13.60 19.70 -17.51
C SER A 223 15.13 19.89 -17.55
N LEU A 224 15.87 19.11 -16.77
CA LEU A 224 17.34 19.14 -16.72
C LEU A 224 17.98 18.57 -17.99
N SER A 225 17.30 17.67 -18.71
CA SER A 225 17.77 17.13 -19.98
C SER A 225 17.96 18.20 -21.04
N GLY A 226 17.07 19.21 -21.06
CA GLY A 226 17.19 20.38 -21.94
C GLY A 226 18.46 21.22 -21.71
N GLN A 227 19.04 21.14 -20.52
CA GLN A 227 20.11 22.03 -20.04
C GLN A 227 21.43 21.29 -19.77
N SER A 228 21.48 19.98 -19.99
CA SER A 228 22.64 19.15 -19.65
C SER A 228 23.39 18.71 -20.90
N SER A 229 24.65 18.33 -20.73
CA SER A 229 25.50 17.85 -21.82
C SER A 229 24.98 16.56 -22.47
N GLY A 230 24.25 15.74 -21.72
CA GLY A 230 23.54 14.55 -22.19
C GLY A 230 22.68 13.93 -21.08
N TYR A 231 21.94 12.86 -21.40
CA TYR A 231 20.99 12.25 -20.48
C TYR A 231 21.64 11.77 -19.17
N ARG A 232 22.87 11.24 -19.22
CA ARG A 232 23.60 10.79 -18.02
C ARG A 232 23.86 11.93 -17.03
N SER A 233 24.27 13.09 -17.54
CA SER A 233 24.46 14.29 -16.72
C SER A 233 23.13 14.82 -16.18
N ALA A 234 22.05 14.72 -16.96
CA ALA A 234 20.72 15.10 -16.49
C ALA A 234 20.20 14.19 -15.37
N LEU A 235 20.40 12.87 -15.49
CA LEU A 235 20.07 11.90 -14.44
C LEU A 235 20.84 12.21 -13.16
N GLU A 236 22.16 12.42 -13.26
CA GLU A 236 23.00 12.73 -12.09
C GLU A 236 22.56 14.00 -11.38
N ARG A 237 22.24 15.06 -12.14
CA ARG A 237 21.73 16.32 -11.57
C ARG A 237 20.34 16.17 -10.96
N ALA A 238 19.48 15.33 -11.52
CA ALA A 238 18.13 15.13 -11.01
C ALA A 238 18.13 14.27 -9.74
N TYR A 239 18.83 13.13 -9.78
CA TYR A 239 18.77 12.02 -8.82
C TYR A 239 19.93 11.99 -7.81
N GLY A 240 20.93 12.86 -7.98
CA GLY A 240 22.05 13.03 -7.05
C GLY A 240 23.11 11.91 -7.06
N VAL A 241 22.99 10.94 -7.96
CA VAL A 241 23.92 9.82 -8.13
C VAL A 241 24.18 9.56 -9.61
N SER A 242 25.28 8.88 -9.95
CA SER A 242 25.62 8.68 -11.35
C SER A 242 24.60 7.78 -12.07
N ALA A 243 24.47 7.93 -13.40
CA ALA A 243 23.61 7.05 -14.20
C ALA A 243 24.03 5.57 -14.12
N THR A 244 25.30 5.29 -13.85
CA THR A 244 25.81 3.92 -13.65
C THR A 244 25.34 3.36 -12.31
N ASP A 245 25.32 4.17 -11.25
CA ASP A 245 24.80 3.75 -9.95
C ASP A 245 23.29 3.55 -9.99
N LEU A 246 22.54 4.43 -10.68
CA LEU A 246 21.11 4.24 -10.93
C LEU A 246 20.81 2.93 -11.67
N GLU A 247 21.63 2.59 -12.67
CA GLU A 247 21.47 1.33 -13.41
C GLU A 247 21.71 0.12 -12.50
N ALA A 248 22.69 0.19 -11.59
CA ALA A 248 22.94 -0.88 -10.61
C ALA A 248 21.81 -0.97 -9.56
N GLU A 249 21.32 0.16 -9.06
CA GLU A 249 20.17 0.22 -8.15
C GLU A 249 18.90 -0.32 -8.82
N TRP A 250 18.66 0.02 -10.09
CA TRP A 250 17.56 -0.52 -10.89
C TRP A 250 17.63 -2.05 -10.98
N ARG A 251 18.80 -2.62 -11.27
CA ARG A 251 19.00 -4.08 -11.29
C ARG A 251 18.68 -4.72 -9.94
N ALA A 252 19.09 -4.10 -8.84
CA ALA A 252 18.79 -4.59 -7.49
C ALA A 252 17.29 -4.48 -7.13
N TRP A 253 16.57 -3.55 -7.76
CA TRP A 253 15.14 -3.33 -7.55
C TRP A 253 14.24 -4.28 -8.37
N LEU A 254 14.70 -4.77 -9.53
CA LEU A 254 13.93 -5.63 -10.44
C LEU A 254 13.24 -6.86 -9.78
N PRO A 255 13.84 -7.56 -8.80
CA PRO A 255 13.15 -8.64 -8.11
C PRO A 255 11.82 -8.20 -7.46
N SER A 256 11.76 -6.99 -6.89
CA SER A 256 10.53 -6.44 -6.29
C SER A 256 9.50 -6.05 -7.35
N TYR A 257 9.97 -5.49 -8.46
CA TYR A 257 9.14 -5.22 -9.63
C TYR A 257 8.48 -6.51 -10.12
N PHE A 258 9.27 -7.56 -10.33
CA PHE A 258 8.81 -8.88 -10.75
C PHE A 258 7.86 -9.56 -9.74
N ALA A 259 8.03 -9.31 -8.44
CA ALA A 259 7.17 -9.85 -7.38
C ALA A 259 5.77 -9.21 -7.32
N GLY A 260 5.46 -8.26 -8.21
CA GLY A 260 4.15 -7.61 -8.32
C GLY A 260 4.21 -6.09 -8.30
N GLY A 261 5.39 -5.50 -8.03
CA GLY A 261 5.57 -4.04 -8.03
C GLY A 261 5.16 -3.36 -9.34
N TYR A 262 5.26 -4.05 -10.49
CA TYR A 262 4.81 -3.52 -11.78
C TYR A 262 3.31 -3.19 -11.86
N ARG A 263 2.49 -3.71 -10.94
CA ARG A 263 1.05 -3.43 -10.88
C ARG A 263 0.75 -2.16 -10.10
N VAL A 264 1.74 -1.59 -9.42
CA VAL A 264 1.59 -0.36 -8.65
C VAL A 264 2.14 0.78 -9.50
N SER A 265 1.28 1.71 -9.88
CA SER A 265 1.64 2.91 -10.64
C SER A 265 1.43 4.16 -9.79
N ALA A 266 2.35 5.12 -9.90
CA ALA A 266 2.17 6.42 -9.28
C ALA A 266 0.99 7.20 -9.89
N LEU A 267 0.53 6.80 -11.08
CA LEU A 267 -0.60 7.42 -11.78
C LEU A 267 -1.96 6.91 -11.29
N ASP A 268 -1.98 5.76 -10.62
CA ASP A 268 -3.17 5.16 -10.06
C ASP A 268 -3.26 5.46 -8.57
N ARG A 269 -4.50 5.43 -8.05
CA ARG A 269 -4.73 5.47 -6.61
C ARG A 269 -4.14 4.23 -5.95
N TYR A 270 -3.40 4.40 -4.86
CA TYR A 270 -2.92 3.26 -4.09
C TYR A 270 -4.07 2.43 -3.53
N ASP A 271 -3.95 1.10 -3.59
CA ASP A 271 -4.97 0.16 -3.16
C ASP A 271 -4.77 -0.27 -1.70
N LEU A 272 -5.57 0.30 -0.79
CA LEU A 272 -5.54 -0.01 0.64
C LEU A 272 -6.45 -1.18 1.05
N ARG A 273 -7.01 -1.97 0.10
CA ARG A 273 -7.94 -3.07 0.43
C ARG A 273 -7.33 -4.10 1.39
N LEU A 274 -6.10 -4.55 1.13
CA LEU A 274 -5.43 -5.53 1.98
C LEU A 274 -5.27 -5.00 3.41
N ALA A 275 -4.83 -3.76 3.57
CA ALA A 275 -4.70 -3.12 4.87
C ALA A 275 -6.04 -3.04 5.61
N ARG A 276 -7.11 -2.63 4.91
CA ARG A 276 -8.48 -2.60 5.45
C ARG A 276 -8.94 -3.98 5.92
N GLU A 277 -8.70 -5.01 5.11
CA GLU A 277 -9.05 -6.39 5.45
C GLU A 277 -8.29 -6.88 6.69
N LEU A 278 -6.99 -6.61 6.78
CA LEU A 278 -6.17 -7.01 7.92
C LEU A 278 -6.61 -6.32 9.23
N VAL A 279 -6.93 -5.01 9.18
CA VAL A 279 -7.48 -4.27 10.33
C VAL A 279 -8.85 -4.85 10.73
N ALA A 280 -9.76 -5.05 9.78
CA ALA A 280 -11.08 -5.62 10.05
C ALA A 280 -10.99 -7.05 10.62
N GLN A 281 -10.00 -7.83 10.19
CA GLN A 281 -9.67 -9.15 10.72
C GLN A 281 -8.82 -9.10 11.99
N GLY A 282 -8.57 -7.93 12.59
CA GLY A 282 -7.75 -7.75 13.81
C GLY A 282 -6.35 -8.30 13.74
N ASN A 283 -5.85 -8.52 12.53
CA ASN A 283 -4.47 -8.88 12.31
C ASN A 283 -3.63 -7.61 12.33
N TYR A 284 -3.64 -6.92 13.47
CA TYR A 284 -3.10 -5.56 13.61
C TYR A 284 -1.60 -5.50 13.34
N ALA A 285 -0.84 -6.55 13.70
CA ALA A 285 0.59 -6.63 13.42
C ALA A 285 0.88 -6.74 11.91
N ALA A 286 0.14 -7.59 11.18
CA ALA A 286 0.28 -7.68 9.73
C ALA A 286 -0.22 -6.39 9.04
N ALA A 287 -1.32 -5.81 9.52
CA ALA A 287 -1.83 -4.53 9.05
C ALA A 287 -0.77 -3.44 9.19
N GLN A 288 -0.11 -3.34 10.35
CA GLN A 288 0.96 -2.37 10.60
C GLN A 288 2.10 -2.53 9.59
N SER A 289 2.57 -3.75 9.35
CA SER A 289 3.65 -4.01 8.38
C SER A 289 3.26 -3.69 6.93
N GLU A 290 2.01 -3.92 6.54
CA GLU A 290 1.48 -3.49 5.24
C GLU A 290 1.40 -1.97 5.15
N LEU A 291 0.86 -1.31 6.18
CA LEU A 291 0.66 0.13 6.22
C LEU A 291 1.97 0.91 6.32
N ASP A 292 3.00 0.37 6.95
CA ASP A 292 4.34 0.98 6.95
C ASP A 292 4.90 1.04 5.53
N ARG A 293 4.79 -0.04 4.76
CA ARG A 293 5.21 -0.07 3.35
C ARG A 293 4.35 0.85 2.48
N ALA A 294 3.03 0.82 2.67
CA ALA A 294 2.09 1.64 1.92
C ALA A 294 2.29 3.14 2.17
N THR A 295 2.37 3.56 3.44
CA THR A 295 2.57 4.98 3.81
C THR A 295 3.91 5.51 3.31
N GLU A 296 4.98 4.72 3.37
CA GLU A 296 6.27 5.10 2.82
C GLU A 296 6.23 5.31 1.30
N TRP A 297 5.59 4.38 0.57
CA TRP A 297 5.40 4.51 -0.87
C TRP A 297 4.52 5.73 -1.22
N ILE A 298 3.39 5.91 -0.54
CA ILE A 298 2.47 7.04 -0.74
C ILE A 298 3.18 8.37 -0.48
N ALA A 299 4.02 8.44 0.55
CA ALA A 299 4.81 9.63 0.86
C ALA A 299 5.79 9.99 -0.25
N ARG A 300 6.42 9.00 -0.91
CA ARG A 300 7.25 9.26 -2.10
C ARG A 300 6.44 9.74 -3.30
N GLN A 301 5.22 9.24 -3.46
CA GLN A 301 4.31 9.58 -4.57
C GLN A 301 3.33 10.72 -4.23
N ARG A 302 3.66 11.58 -3.28
CA ARG A 302 2.70 12.52 -2.67
C ARG A 302 1.98 13.44 -3.65
N GLU A 303 2.64 13.85 -4.73
CA GLU A 303 2.07 14.77 -5.73
C GLU A 303 0.97 14.10 -6.57
N THR A 304 1.05 12.79 -6.78
CA THR A 304 0.11 12.07 -7.64
C THR A 304 -0.94 11.30 -6.84
N GLN A 305 -0.74 11.10 -5.54
CA GLN A 305 -1.69 10.40 -4.69
C GLN A 305 -2.79 11.33 -4.14
N PRO A 306 -4.08 10.98 -4.25
CA PRO A 306 -5.18 11.75 -3.70
C PRO A 306 -5.08 11.93 -2.18
N GLU A 307 -5.52 13.09 -1.68
CA GLU A 307 -5.48 13.41 -0.25
C GLU A 307 -6.28 12.40 0.59
N GLU A 308 -7.38 11.88 0.05
CA GLU A 308 -8.20 10.90 0.75
C GLU A 308 -7.46 9.58 0.98
N VAL A 309 -6.63 9.15 0.03
CA VAL A 309 -5.83 7.91 0.15
C VAL A 309 -4.76 8.08 1.22
N VAL A 310 -4.13 9.25 1.29
CA VAL A 310 -3.12 9.55 2.32
C VAL A 310 -3.76 9.56 3.70
N ALA A 311 -4.91 10.25 3.85
CA ALA A 311 -5.64 10.29 5.11
C ALA A 311 -6.12 8.90 5.55
N GLU A 312 -6.65 8.09 4.62
CA GLU A 312 -7.10 6.72 4.91
C GLU A 312 -5.94 5.83 5.36
N ALA A 313 -4.77 5.90 4.71
CA ALA A 313 -3.61 5.11 5.08
C ALA A 313 -3.10 5.44 6.49
N GLU A 314 -3.01 6.74 6.82
CA GLU A 314 -2.62 7.18 8.16
C GLU A 314 -3.66 6.75 9.21
N GLU A 315 -4.95 6.84 8.90
CA GLU A 315 -6.00 6.39 9.82
C GLU A 315 -5.91 4.90 10.13
N LEU A 316 -5.79 4.07 9.08
CA LEU A 316 -5.62 2.64 9.22
C LEU A 316 -4.36 2.31 10.03
N LYS A 317 -3.28 3.08 9.87
CA LYS A 317 -2.04 2.90 10.62
C LYS A 317 -2.22 3.22 12.10
N ARG A 318 -2.96 4.28 12.44
CA ARG A 318 -3.33 4.58 13.84
C ARG A 318 -4.20 3.47 14.43
N HIS A 319 -5.17 2.95 13.67
CA HIS A 319 -6.00 1.82 14.10
C HIS A 319 -5.18 0.56 14.35
N ALA A 320 -4.26 0.21 13.46
CA ALA A 320 -3.37 -0.93 13.63
C ALA A 320 -2.50 -0.80 14.89
N ALA A 321 -1.88 0.37 15.11
CA ALA A 321 -1.10 0.63 16.32
C ALA A 321 -1.93 0.51 17.61
N MET A 322 -3.15 1.07 17.63
CA MET A 322 -4.07 0.97 18.77
C MET A 322 -4.47 -0.49 19.04
N GLY A 323 -4.71 -1.29 18.00
CA GLY A 323 -5.03 -2.72 18.14
C GLY A 323 -3.87 -3.55 18.66
N ILE A 324 -2.64 -3.26 18.24
CA ILE A 324 -1.42 -3.86 18.80
C ILE A 324 -1.31 -3.52 20.29
N GLN A 325 -1.48 -2.25 20.66
CA GLN A 325 -1.42 -1.83 22.06
C GLN A 325 -2.50 -2.51 22.91
N ALA A 326 -3.74 -2.61 22.41
CA ALA A 326 -4.83 -3.30 23.09
C ALA A 326 -4.53 -4.78 23.32
N THR A 327 -3.94 -5.44 22.32
CA THR A 327 -3.50 -6.84 22.39
C THR A 327 -2.41 -7.02 23.45
N GLN A 328 -1.41 -6.14 23.47
CA GLN A 328 -0.34 -6.18 24.48
C GLN A 328 -0.89 -5.96 25.90
N LEU A 329 -1.79 -5.00 26.10
CA LEU A 329 -2.43 -4.74 27.39
C LEU A 329 -3.22 -5.97 27.88
N ALA A 330 -3.90 -6.68 26.98
CA ALA A 330 -4.62 -7.90 27.33
C ALA A 330 -3.67 -9.03 27.78
N GLU A 331 -2.54 -9.20 27.10
CA GLU A 331 -1.50 -10.16 27.47
C GLU A 331 -0.83 -9.81 28.81
N ASP A 332 -0.47 -8.54 28.99
CA ASP A 332 0.13 -8.03 30.22
C ASP A 332 -0.82 -8.17 31.40
N ALA A 333 -2.12 -7.91 31.20
CA ALA A 333 -3.14 -8.13 32.22
C ALA A 333 -3.19 -9.59 32.66
N ARG A 334 -3.20 -10.53 31.70
CA ARG A 334 -3.17 -11.97 31.99
C ARG A 334 -1.94 -12.34 32.81
N ASN A 335 -0.78 -11.81 32.46
CA ASN A 335 0.48 -12.05 33.18
C ASN A 335 0.42 -11.49 34.60
N ALA A 336 -0.03 -10.24 34.77
CA ALA A 336 -0.21 -9.60 36.07
C ALA A 336 -1.16 -10.40 36.98
N ILE A 337 -2.31 -10.85 36.45
CA ILE A 337 -3.28 -11.67 37.19
C ILE A 337 -2.66 -13.00 37.62
N SER A 338 -1.85 -13.63 36.76
CA SER A 338 -1.16 -14.89 37.09
C SER A 338 -0.13 -14.73 38.21
N GLN A 339 0.44 -13.53 38.36
CA GLN A 339 1.39 -13.19 39.41
C GLN A 339 0.71 -12.67 40.69
N GLY A 340 -0.62 -12.53 40.69
CA GLY A 340 -1.38 -12.00 41.83
C GLY A 340 -1.45 -10.47 41.88
N GLU A 341 -1.01 -9.78 40.83
CA GLU A 341 -1.11 -8.32 40.68
C GLU A 341 -2.50 -7.92 40.17
N TYR A 342 -3.56 -8.23 40.93
CA TYR A 342 -4.94 -8.16 40.46
C TYR A 342 -5.41 -6.74 40.10
N GLU A 343 -5.05 -5.72 40.89
CA GLU A 343 -5.44 -4.33 40.61
C GLU A 343 -4.81 -3.84 39.30
N ARG A 344 -3.51 -4.10 39.13
CA ARG A 344 -2.79 -3.78 37.89
C ARG A 344 -3.39 -4.49 36.68
N GLY A 345 -3.76 -5.76 36.85
CA GLY A 345 -4.46 -6.53 35.83
C GLY A 345 -5.82 -5.91 35.45
N LEU A 346 -6.60 -5.43 36.43
CA LEU A 346 -7.87 -4.75 36.18
C LEU A 346 -7.70 -3.42 35.43
N GLU A 347 -6.69 -2.63 35.78
CA GLU A 347 -6.36 -1.38 35.07
C GLU A 347 -5.99 -1.65 33.62
N MET A 348 -5.14 -2.66 33.37
CA MET A 348 -4.75 -3.06 32.01
C MET A 348 -5.93 -3.58 31.19
N ILE A 349 -6.83 -4.37 31.78
CA ILE A 349 -8.06 -4.82 31.12
C ILE A 349 -8.93 -3.63 30.72
N ALA A 350 -9.12 -2.67 31.62
CA ALA A 350 -9.94 -1.48 31.32
C ALA A 350 -9.36 -0.67 30.14
N GLN A 351 -8.03 -0.53 30.09
CA GLN A 351 -7.37 0.15 28.97
C GLN A 351 -7.46 -0.66 27.67
N ALA A 352 -7.30 -1.99 27.73
CA ALA A 352 -7.43 -2.86 26.56
C ALA A 352 -8.86 -2.80 25.98
N GLU A 353 -9.88 -2.88 26.84
CA GLU A 353 -11.28 -2.78 26.42
C GLU A 353 -11.61 -1.43 25.81
N TYR A 354 -11.13 -0.34 26.41
CA TYR A 354 -11.29 1.00 25.84
C TYR A 354 -10.73 1.06 24.42
N ASN A 355 -9.51 0.58 24.19
CA ASN A 355 -8.90 0.58 22.86
C ASN A 355 -9.66 -0.31 21.87
N PHE A 356 -10.10 -1.50 22.27
CA PHE A 356 -10.90 -2.38 21.42
C PHE A 356 -12.28 -1.78 21.09
N GLU A 357 -12.91 -1.07 22.04
CA GLU A 357 -14.17 -0.36 21.82
C GLU A 357 -14.01 0.78 20.81
N GLN A 358 -12.93 1.57 20.90
CA GLN A 358 -12.61 2.60 19.91
C GLN A 358 -12.40 2.02 18.50
N LEU A 359 -11.93 0.77 18.41
CA LEU A 359 -11.76 0.04 17.16
C LEU A 359 -13.05 -0.65 16.67
N GLY A 360 -14.10 -0.70 17.49
CA GLY A 360 -15.28 -1.52 17.22
C GLY A 360 -15.00 -3.02 17.20
N ASP A 361 -13.93 -3.48 17.85
CA ASP A 361 -13.48 -4.88 17.86
C ASP A 361 -13.97 -5.60 19.12
N THR A 362 -14.95 -6.49 18.96
CA THR A 362 -15.55 -7.21 20.09
C THR A 362 -14.96 -8.59 20.35
N ARG A 363 -13.95 -9.03 19.58
CA ARG A 363 -13.50 -10.43 19.64
C ARG A 363 -12.81 -10.81 20.94
N GLN A 364 -12.15 -9.85 21.58
CA GLN A 364 -11.49 -10.06 22.88
C GLN A 364 -12.43 -9.80 24.07
N ALA A 365 -13.67 -9.34 23.85
CA ALA A 365 -14.56 -8.92 24.93
C ALA A 365 -14.89 -10.05 25.92
N GLU A 366 -15.17 -11.26 25.42
CA GLU A 366 -15.46 -12.42 26.27
C GLU A 366 -14.22 -12.83 27.09
N VAL A 367 -13.06 -12.91 26.45
CA VAL A 367 -11.80 -13.30 27.09
C VAL A 367 -11.41 -12.30 28.18
N LEU A 368 -11.48 -11.00 27.88
CA LEU A 368 -11.20 -9.94 28.85
C LEU A 368 -12.21 -9.95 30.00
N GLY A 369 -13.48 -10.23 29.73
CA GLY A 369 -14.51 -10.43 30.77
C GLY A 369 -14.18 -11.57 31.73
N ILE A 370 -13.70 -12.70 31.24
CA ILE A 370 -13.25 -13.83 32.06
C ILE A 370 -12.06 -13.43 32.95
N TYR A 371 -11.06 -12.75 32.39
CA TYR A 371 -9.90 -12.29 33.15
C TYR A 371 -10.27 -11.22 34.17
N ARG A 372 -11.20 -10.32 33.86
CA ARG A 372 -11.74 -9.33 34.79
C ARG A 372 -12.36 -10.01 35.99
N GLN A 373 -13.27 -10.96 35.76
CA GLN A 373 -13.93 -11.70 36.84
C GLN A 373 -12.91 -12.42 37.72
N ARG A 374 -11.88 -13.03 37.10
CA ARG A 374 -10.79 -13.69 37.81
C ARG A 374 -10.00 -12.70 38.68
N ALA A 375 -9.68 -11.52 38.15
CA ALA A 375 -8.94 -10.49 38.87
C ALA A 375 -9.76 -9.87 40.01
N GLU A 376 -11.07 -9.63 39.81
CA GLU A 376 -11.97 -9.13 40.85
C GLU A 376 -12.06 -10.09 42.03
N ARG A 377 -12.17 -11.40 41.76
CA ARG A 377 -12.14 -12.43 42.79
C ARG A 377 -10.81 -12.45 43.54
N GLY A 378 -9.69 -12.37 42.81
CA GLY A 378 -8.36 -12.32 43.41
C GLY A 378 -8.15 -11.10 44.29
N ARG A 379 -8.59 -9.93 43.83
CA ARG A 379 -8.60 -8.69 44.62
C ARG A 379 -9.44 -8.83 45.89
N ALA A 380 -10.64 -9.40 45.78
CA ALA A 380 -11.51 -9.64 46.93
C ALA A 380 -10.84 -10.57 47.97
N ALA A 381 -10.19 -11.64 47.52
CA ALA A 381 -9.43 -12.53 48.40
C ALA A 381 -8.22 -11.81 49.06
N ALA A 382 -7.51 -10.96 48.32
CA ALA A 382 -6.42 -10.16 48.88
C ALA A 382 -6.91 -9.15 49.95
N MET A 383 -8.07 -8.52 49.72
CA MET A 383 -8.71 -7.67 50.74
C MET A 383 -9.12 -8.49 51.98
N GLN A 384 -9.66 -9.69 51.80
CA GLN A 384 -10.00 -10.59 52.91
C GLN A 384 -8.77 -10.98 53.73
N LEU A 385 -7.65 -11.31 53.08
CA LEU A 385 -6.38 -11.58 53.74
C LEU A 385 -5.88 -10.38 54.56
N SER A 386 -5.93 -9.17 54.00
CA SER A 386 -5.53 -7.94 54.72
C SER A 386 -6.43 -7.68 55.94
N GLN A 387 -7.75 -7.79 55.77
CA GLN A 387 -8.71 -7.60 56.85
C GLN A 387 -8.53 -8.67 57.95
N ALA A 388 -8.26 -9.92 57.58
CA ALA A 388 -7.96 -10.98 58.53
C ALA A 388 -6.70 -10.66 59.36
N ASN A 389 -5.67 -10.09 58.74
CA ASN A 389 -4.47 -9.65 59.44
C ASN A 389 -4.77 -8.52 60.45
N ASP A 390 -5.65 -7.58 60.12
CA ASP A 390 -6.08 -6.53 61.05
C ASP A 390 -6.91 -7.07 62.21
N LEU A 391 -7.84 -8.01 61.94
CA LEU A 391 -8.62 -8.70 62.97
C LEU A 391 -7.72 -9.51 63.91
N ALA A 392 -6.71 -10.18 63.35
CA ALA A 392 -5.69 -10.90 64.12
C ALA A 392 -4.94 -9.97 65.08
N ARG A 393 -4.55 -8.77 64.64
CA ARG A 393 -3.91 -7.75 65.49
C ARG A 393 -4.81 -7.23 66.61
N ARG A 394 -6.13 -7.27 66.43
CA ARG A 394 -7.14 -6.89 67.43
C ARG A 394 -7.61 -8.08 68.29
N PHE A 395 -6.92 -9.23 68.23
CA PHE A 395 -7.26 -10.47 68.93
C PHE A 395 -8.66 -11.04 68.59
N GLN A 396 -9.23 -10.69 67.44
CA GLN A 396 -10.49 -11.25 66.94
C GLN A 396 -10.24 -12.55 66.16
N LEU A 397 -9.62 -13.53 66.83
CA LEU A 397 -9.00 -14.71 66.21
C LEU A 397 -10.00 -15.59 65.42
N SER A 398 -11.22 -15.77 65.91
CA SER A 398 -12.23 -16.58 65.21
C SER A 398 -12.69 -15.97 63.89
N GLN A 399 -12.85 -14.64 63.83
CA GLN A 399 -13.25 -13.94 62.60
C GLN A 399 -12.08 -13.86 61.62
N ALA A 400 -10.86 -13.61 62.13
CA ALA A 400 -9.66 -13.65 61.31
C ALA A 400 -9.51 -15.03 60.62
N ARG A 401 -9.73 -16.13 61.35
CA ARG A 401 -9.64 -17.49 60.82
C ARG A 401 -10.64 -17.75 59.69
N SER A 402 -11.92 -17.40 59.87
CA SER A 402 -12.92 -17.64 58.83
C SER A 402 -12.60 -16.87 57.53
N MET A 403 -12.07 -15.64 57.66
CA MET A 403 -11.64 -14.85 56.51
C MET A 403 -10.42 -15.43 55.79
N LEU A 404 -9.45 -15.99 56.53
CA LEU A 404 -8.30 -16.68 55.92
C LEU A 404 -8.72 -17.95 55.19
N ASP A 405 -9.73 -18.68 55.70
CA ASP A 405 -10.24 -19.88 55.05
C ASP A 405 -10.90 -19.56 53.70
N LEU A 406 -11.69 -18.48 53.66
CA LEU A 406 -12.29 -17.97 52.42
C LEU A 406 -11.22 -17.49 51.43
N ALA A 407 -10.26 -16.69 51.89
CA ALA A 407 -9.18 -16.19 51.05
C ALA A 407 -8.30 -17.33 50.49
N ALA A 408 -7.97 -18.34 51.33
CA ALA A 408 -7.21 -19.51 50.90
C ALA A 408 -7.97 -20.33 49.85
N GLN A 409 -9.26 -20.53 50.03
CA GLN A 409 -10.10 -21.24 49.04
C GLN A 409 -10.09 -20.51 47.70
N GLU A 410 -10.25 -19.19 47.71
CA GLU A 410 -10.21 -18.37 46.49
C GLU A 410 -8.82 -18.41 45.83
N PHE A 411 -7.73 -18.24 46.57
CA PHE A 411 -6.39 -18.34 45.98
C PHE A 411 -6.08 -19.72 45.41
N ALA A 412 -6.60 -20.80 46.02
CA ALA A 412 -6.48 -22.14 45.47
C ALA A 412 -7.24 -22.29 44.14
N VAL A 413 -8.48 -21.79 44.06
CA VAL A 413 -9.27 -21.79 42.81
C VAL A 413 -8.61 -20.94 41.73
N LEU A 414 -8.01 -19.83 42.11
CA LEU A 414 -7.29 -18.93 41.20
C LEU A 414 -5.89 -19.46 40.82
N GLY A 415 -5.43 -20.55 41.42
CA GLY A 415 -4.10 -21.11 41.18
C GLY A 415 -2.94 -20.24 41.67
N ASN A 416 -3.20 -19.27 42.57
CA ASN A 416 -2.17 -18.40 43.11
C ASN A 416 -1.47 -19.07 44.31
N GLN A 417 -0.50 -19.94 44.01
CA GLN A 417 0.18 -20.74 45.02
C GLN A 417 0.95 -19.89 46.04
N SER A 418 1.50 -18.74 45.61
CA SER A 418 2.24 -17.84 46.48
C SER A 418 1.34 -17.28 47.59
N GLN A 419 0.23 -16.64 47.22
CA GLN A 419 -0.71 -16.07 48.20
C GLN A 419 -1.45 -17.16 48.99
N LEU A 420 -1.72 -18.32 48.39
CA LEU A 420 -2.24 -19.48 49.10
C LEU A 420 -1.31 -19.91 50.24
N ASN A 421 -0.02 -20.08 49.95
CA ASN A 421 0.97 -20.49 50.94
C ASN A 421 1.10 -19.44 52.07
N THR A 422 1.12 -18.15 51.73
CA THR A 422 1.14 -17.06 52.72
C THR A 422 -0.10 -17.10 53.61
N THR A 423 -1.28 -17.31 53.03
CA THR A 423 -2.56 -17.37 53.77
C THR A 423 -2.60 -18.57 54.71
N LEU A 424 -2.15 -19.74 54.25
CA LEU A 424 -2.09 -20.95 55.06
C LEU A 424 -1.07 -20.84 56.21
N ALA A 425 0.08 -20.20 55.98
CA ALA A 425 1.07 -19.95 57.03
C ALA A 425 0.51 -19.03 58.14
N LEU A 426 -0.20 -17.95 57.75
CA LEU A 426 -0.83 -17.04 58.71
C LEU A 426 -1.96 -17.74 59.50
N ARG A 427 -2.72 -18.62 58.84
CA ARG A 427 -3.73 -19.46 59.52
C ARG A 427 -3.11 -20.35 60.58
N GLN A 428 -2.00 -21.02 60.27
CA GLN A 428 -1.29 -21.90 61.21
C GLN A 428 -0.72 -21.12 62.43
N ASP A 429 -0.19 -19.92 62.21
CA ASP A 429 0.26 -19.03 63.29
C ASP A 429 -0.90 -18.64 64.21
N LEU A 430 -2.07 -18.30 63.65
CA LEU A 430 -3.27 -18.00 64.45
C LEU A 430 -3.76 -19.18 65.27
N ASP A 431 -3.79 -20.38 64.69
CA ASP A 431 -4.18 -21.60 65.40
C ASP A 431 -3.25 -21.86 66.60
N SER A 432 -1.95 -21.64 66.42
CA SER A 432 -0.95 -21.78 67.49
C SER A 432 -1.18 -20.78 68.62
N ARG A 433 -1.45 -19.50 68.29
CA ARG A 433 -1.73 -18.46 69.28
C ARG A 433 -3.02 -18.72 70.04
N GLN A 434 -4.06 -19.20 69.36
CA GLN A 434 -5.34 -19.53 69.98
C GLN A 434 -5.20 -20.71 70.95
N GLN A 435 -4.43 -21.74 70.59
CA GLN A 435 -4.13 -22.86 71.49
C GLN A 435 -3.38 -22.40 72.73
N ILE A 436 -2.34 -21.57 72.58
CA ILE A 436 -1.59 -21.03 73.71
C ILE A 436 -2.49 -20.19 74.62
N ALA A 437 -3.31 -19.30 74.07
CA ALA A 437 -4.25 -18.49 74.84
C ALA A 437 -5.28 -19.36 75.59
N GLY A 438 -5.78 -20.41 74.95
CA GLY A 438 -6.68 -21.38 75.58
C GLY A 438 -6.03 -22.14 76.75
N ILE A 439 -4.78 -22.60 76.57
CA ILE A 439 -4.00 -23.25 77.64
C ILE A 439 -3.74 -22.28 78.80
N VAL A 440 -3.41 -21.02 78.51
CA VAL A 440 -3.19 -19.98 79.55
C VAL A 440 -4.48 -19.69 80.32
N LEU A 441 -5.62 -19.55 79.63
CA LEU A 441 -6.91 -19.32 80.29
C LEU A 441 -7.35 -20.53 81.13
N LEU A 442 -7.12 -21.76 80.64
CA LEU A 442 -7.39 -22.99 81.41
C LEU A 442 -6.50 -23.08 82.65
N THR A 443 -5.20 -22.80 82.54
CA THR A 443 -4.28 -22.83 83.69
C THR A 443 -4.61 -21.73 84.71
N LEU A 444 -4.91 -20.50 84.26
CA LEU A 444 -5.40 -19.43 85.15
C LEU A 444 -6.74 -19.76 85.80
N GLY A 445 -7.67 -20.39 85.08
CA GLY A 445 -8.95 -20.84 85.61
C GLY A 445 -8.78 -21.91 86.70
N VAL A 446 -7.93 -22.92 86.44
CA VAL A 446 -7.59 -23.95 87.43
C VAL A 446 -6.92 -23.35 88.67
N LEU A 447 -5.96 -22.44 88.48
CA LEU A 447 -5.31 -21.72 89.58
C LEU A 447 -6.31 -20.85 90.37
N GLY A 448 -7.25 -20.19 89.70
CA GLY A 448 -8.30 -19.40 90.33
C GLY A 448 -9.27 -20.25 91.16
N VAL A 449 -9.68 -21.42 90.66
CA VAL A 449 -10.50 -22.38 91.40
C VAL A 449 -9.75 -22.92 92.62
N LEU A 450 -8.48 -23.31 92.45
CA LEU A 450 -7.63 -23.76 93.56
C LEU A 450 -7.45 -22.65 94.61
N GLY A 451 -7.22 -21.40 94.18
CA GLY A 451 -7.14 -20.23 95.06
C GLY A 451 -8.44 -19.95 95.82
N SER A 452 -9.59 -20.11 95.17
CA SER A 452 -10.92 -19.99 95.79
C SER A 452 -11.19 -21.09 96.83
N VAL A 453 -10.79 -22.34 96.54
CA VAL A 453 -10.91 -23.46 97.49
C VAL A 453 -10.03 -23.24 98.72
N VAL A 454 -8.81 -22.76 98.53
CA VAL A 454 -7.90 -22.37 99.63
C VAL A 454 -8.47 -21.16 100.38
N GLY A 455 -8.99 -20.15 99.70
CA GLY A 455 -9.60 -18.97 100.32
C GLY A 455 -10.82 -19.29 101.18
N ARG A 456 -11.69 -20.23 100.76
CA ARG A 456 -12.79 -20.75 101.59
C ARG A 456 -12.30 -21.54 102.80
N PHE A 457 -11.15 -22.20 102.70
CA PHE A 457 -10.53 -22.87 103.84
C PHE A 457 -9.98 -21.89 104.89
N PHE A 458 -9.68 -20.65 104.50
CA PHE A 458 -9.17 -19.60 105.39
C PHE A 458 -10.21 -18.55 105.80
N GLN A 459 -11.45 -18.61 105.29
CA GLN A 459 -12.56 -17.82 105.83
C GLN A 459 -12.98 -18.42 107.19
N ARG A 460 -12.51 -17.77 108.26
CA ARG A 460 -12.98 -18.03 109.62
C ARG A 460 -14.49 -17.71 109.69
N PRO A 461 -15.30 -18.51 110.40
CA PRO A 461 -16.66 -18.12 110.72
C PRO A 461 -16.58 -16.88 111.62
N ASP A 462 -17.12 -15.76 111.15
CA ASP A 462 -17.45 -14.66 112.04
C ASP A 462 -18.56 -15.15 112.98
N GLU A 463 -18.25 -15.09 114.27
CA GLU A 463 -19.16 -15.33 115.38
C GLU A 463 -20.40 -14.44 115.21
N VAL A 464 -21.57 -15.05 115.10
CA VAL A 464 -22.85 -14.40 115.38
C VAL A 464 -23.34 -14.95 116.72
N TRP A 465 -23.35 -14.03 117.69
CA TRP A 465 -24.04 -14.14 118.98
C TRP A 465 -25.55 -14.14 118.81
#